data_AF-A0A820NC69-F1
#
_entry.id   AF-A0A820NC69-F1
#
_cell.length_a   1.000
_cell.length_b   1.000
_cell.length_c   1.000
_cell.angle_alpha   90.00
_cell.angle_beta   90.00
_cell.angle_gamma   90.00
#
_symmetry.space_group_name_H-M   'P 1'
#
loop_
_entity.id
_entity.type
_entity.pdbx_description
1 polymer ?
#
loop_
_entity_poly.entity_id
_entity_poly.type
_entity_poly.pdbx_seq_one_letter_code
_entity_poly.pdbx_strand_id
1 'polypeptide(L)'
;GGDVKFDVRYILLLRSIRPLKLYVHKIFWLRIANKPFSMKQLDDYETHFTVMNYRANTHLRQMDCETFITMYNEQHAQNGETWSVIEQRIFQMFRELFHCATIEEPPLGIGSCLSSRALYAADLILELNNNNEIQPKLLEVNFAPDCDRACTSHPNFYNQVFNVLFRDLIDDQNVIDISV
;
A
#
# COMPACT_ATOMS: atom_id res chain seq x y z
N GLY A 1 -0.57 -14.03 -17.45
CA GLY A 1 -1.01 -12.67 -17.07
C GLY A 1 -1.25 -11.84 -18.31
N GLY A 2 -1.66 -10.57 -18.15
CA GLY A 2 -1.86 -9.63 -19.27
C GLY A 2 -0.66 -8.71 -19.57
N ASP A 3 0.49 -8.96 -18.93
CA ASP A 3 1.75 -8.20 -19.05
C ASP A 3 1.60 -6.68 -18.84
N VAL A 4 0.63 -6.29 -18.02
CA VAL A 4 0.32 -4.91 -17.66
C VAL A 4 1.06 -4.49 -16.39
N LYS A 5 1.44 -3.21 -16.30
CA LYS A 5 2.00 -2.62 -15.08
C LYS A 5 0.89 -2.47 -14.02
N PHE A 6 1.25 -2.59 -12.75
CA PHE A 6 0.36 -2.27 -11.63
C PHE A 6 1.14 -1.64 -10.48
N ASP A 7 0.41 -0.96 -9.61
CA ASP A 7 0.89 -0.58 -8.28
C ASP A 7 -0.07 -1.12 -7.21
N VAL A 8 0.43 -1.16 -5.98
CA VAL A 8 -0.26 -1.63 -4.79
C VAL A 8 -0.36 -0.46 -3.81
N ARG A 9 -1.57 -0.20 -3.31
CA ARG A 9 -1.86 0.84 -2.31
C ARG A 9 -2.24 0.20 -0.99
N TYR A 10 -1.42 0.40 0.03
CA TYR A 10 -1.71 0.03 1.42
C TYR A 10 -2.19 1.22 2.24
N ILE A 11 -3.06 0.99 3.23
CA ILE A 11 -3.42 1.99 4.24
C ILE A 11 -2.54 1.85 5.47
N LEU A 12 -2.00 2.98 5.92
CA LEU A 12 -1.21 3.08 7.13
C LEU A 12 -1.94 3.98 8.14
N LEU A 13 -1.99 3.51 9.39
CA LEU A 13 -2.64 4.18 10.50
C LEU A 13 -1.56 4.60 11.50
N LEU A 14 -1.18 5.88 11.45
CA LEU A 14 -0.21 6.44 12.39
C LEU A 14 -0.95 7.00 13.60
N ARG A 15 -0.70 6.40 14.76
CA ARG A 15 -1.36 6.77 16.01
C ARG A 15 -0.49 7.62 16.93
N SER A 16 0.81 7.37 16.95
CA SER A 16 1.78 8.13 17.73
C SER A 16 3.15 7.99 17.09
N ILE A 17 4.03 8.96 17.30
CA ILE A 17 5.43 8.88 16.91
C ILE A 17 6.38 8.72 18.12
N ARG A 18 5.87 8.92 19.34
CA ARG A 18 6.60 8.73 20.59
C ARG A 18 5.72 8.02 21.62
N PRO A 19 5.84 6.69 21.79
CA PRO A 19 6.55 5.75 20.91
C PRO A 19 5.88 5.65 19.53
N LEU A 20 6.59 5.10 18.52
CA LEU A 20 6.06 4.94 17.17
C LEU A 20 4.99 3.84 17.16
N LYS A 21 3.73 4.26 17.09
CA LYS A 21 2.56 3.39 16.99
C LYS A 21 2.00 3.44 15.58
N LEU A 22 2.31 2.41 14.79
CA LEU A 22 2.00 2.34 13.36
C LEU A 22 1.30 1.02 13.04
N TYR A 23 0.21 1.10 12.30
CA TYR A 23 -0.57 -0.07 11.90
C TYR A 23 -0.79 -0.08 10.39
N VAL A 24 -0.95 -1.27 9.81
CA VAL A 24 -1.27 -1.47 8.39
C VAL A 24 -2.61 -2.16 8.27
N HIS A 25 -3.45 -1.70 7.35
CA HIS A 25 -4.63 -2.45 6.93
C HIS A 25 -4.23 -3.45 5.85
N LYS A 26 -4.50 -4.75 6.06
CA LYS A 26 -4.13 -5.84 5.14
C LYS A 26 -4.84 -5.77 3.79
N ILE A 27 -6.05 -5.23 3.78
CA ILE A 27 -6.77 -4.99 2.52
C ILE A 27 -6.09 -3.83 1.82
N PHE A 28 -5.43 -4.14 0.70
CA PHE A 28 -4.81 -3.18 -0.21
C PHE A 28 -5.60 -3.09 -1.52
N TRP A 29 -5.35 -2.05 -2.31
CA TRP A 29 -5.92 -1.92 -3.65
C TRP A 29 -4.85 -2.00 -4.72
N LEU A 30 -5.24 -2.62 -5.82
CA LEU A 30 -4.46 -2.63 -7.03
C LEU A 30 -4.96 -1.54 -7.96
N ARG A 31 -4.01 -0.87 -8.60
CA ARG A 31 -4.26 0.03 -9.73
C ARG A 31 -3.46 -0.51 -10.90
N ILE A 32 -4.16 -0.88 -11.96
CA ILE A 32 -3.63 -1.69 -13.06
C ILE A 32 -3.70 -0.86 -14.34
N ALA A 33 -2.59 -0.81 -15.06
CA ALA A 33 -2.50 -0.18 -16.37
C ALA A 33 -3.42 -0.88 -17.39
N ASN A 34 -3.88 -0.13 -18.40
CA ASN A 34 -4.83 -0.66 -19.36
C ASN A 34 -4.18 -1.45 -20.49
N LYS A 35 -2.91 -1.14 -20.80
CA LYS A 35 -2.13 -1.72 -21.89
C LYS A 35 -0.92 -2.49 -21.38
N PRO A 36 -0.47 -3.53 -22.11
CA PRO A 36 0.77 -4.22 -21.80
C PRO A 36 1.96 -3.27 -21.77
N PHE A 37 2.88 -3.50 -20.84
CA PHE A 37 4.06 -2.66 -20.67
C PHE A 37 4.94 -2.68 -21.92
N SER A 38 5.45 -1.50 -22.32
CA SER A 38 6.30 -1.35 -23.50
C SER A 38 7.17 -0.10 -23.38
N MET A 39 8.47 -0.25 -23.65
CA MET A 39 9.42 0.87 -23.71
C MET A 39 9.43 1.60 -25.06
N LYS A 40 8.57 1.19 -26.02
CA LYS A 40 8.57 1.76 -27.39
C LYS A 40 7.97 3.17 -27.46
N GLN A 41 7.01 3.48 -26.60
CA GLN A 41 6.28 4.75 -26.56
C GLN A 41 6.16 5.19 -25.11
N LEU A 42 7.03 6.11 -24.68
CA LEU A 42 7.12 6.53 -23.27
C LEU A 42 6.02 7.54 -22.87
N ASP A 43 5.36 8.13 -23.86
CA ASP A 43 4.27 9.10 -23.73
C ASP A 43 2.87 8.45 -23.65
N ASP A 44 2.76 7.14 -23.86
CA ASP A 44 1.49 6.42 -23.74
C ASP A 44 1.09 6.23 -22.28
N TYR A 45 0.19 7.10 -21.83
CA TYR A 45 -0.32 7.11 -20.45
C TYR A 45 -0.87 5.75 -20.00
N GLU A 46 -1.66 5.08 -20.83
CA GLU A 46 -2.34 3.83 -20.46
C GLU A 46 -1.40 2.62 -20.35
N THR A 47 -0.15 2.79 -20.80
CA THR A 47 0.94 1.81 -20.68
C THR A 47 1.76 2.06 -19.41
N HIS A 48 2.06 3.33 -19.08
CA HIS A 48 3.07 3.68 -18.06
C HIS A 48 2.50 4.10 -16.70
N PHE A 49 1.28 4.65 -16.70
CA PHE A 49 0.55 5.00 -15.49
C PHE A 49 -0.45 3.89 -15.16
N THR A 50 -0.74 3.76 -13.87
CA THR A 50 -1.61 2.73 -13.30
C THR A 50 -2.94 3.31 -12.82
N VAL A 51 -3.01 4.63 -12.72
CA VAL A 51 -4.15 5.37 -12.18
C VAL A 51 -5.08 5.80 -13.32
N MET A 52 -6.16 5.03 -13.54
CA MET A 52 -7.06 5.22 -14.70
C MET A 52 -8.31 6.05 -14.40
N ASN A 53 -8.48 6.58 -13.19
CA ASN A 53 -9.65 7.37 -12.79
C ASN A 53 -9.57 8.86 -13.16
N TYR A 54 -8.42 9.37 -13.62
CA TYR A 54 -8.26 10.79 -13.97
C TYR A 54 -8.60 11.15 -15.42
N ARG A 55 -8.88 10.17 -16.28
CA ARG A 55 -9.26 10.41 -17.67
C ARG A 55 -10.72 10.03 -17.91
N ALA A 56 -11.43 10.87 -18.66
CA ALA A 56 -12.75 10.49 -19.15
C ALA A 56 -12.60 9.34 -20.16
N ASN A 57 -13.52 8.38 -20.13
CA ASN A 57 -13.60 7.23 -21.05
C ASN A 57 -12.48 6.18 -20.93
N THR A 58 -11.69 6.15 -19.86
CA THR A 58 -10.77 5.03 -19.58
C THR A 58 -11.48 3.93 -18.80
N HIS A 59 -11.19 2.67 -19.16
CA HIS A 59 -11.71 1.52 -18.42
C HIS A 59 -10.92 1.36 -17.11
N LEU A 60 -11.63 1.14 -16.00
CA LEU A 60 -11.03 0.84 -14.71
C LEU A 60 -10.93 -0.67 -14.54
N ARG A 61 -9.74 -1.23 -14.72
CA ARG A 61 -9.47 -2.62 -14.34
C ARG A 61 -9.46 -2.74 -12.83
N GLN A 62 -10.24 -3.67 -12.28
CA GLN A 62 -10.32 -3.93 -10.86
C GLN A 62 -10.03 -5.40 -10.57
N MET A 63 -9.29 -5.63 -9.50
CA MET A 63 -9.02 -6.93 -8.92
C MET A 63 -8.95 -6.71 -7.40
N ASP A 64 -9.68 -7.51 -6.64
CA ASP A 64 -9.60 -7.49 -5.19
C ASP A 64 -8.29 -8.14 -4.71
N CYS A 65 -7.87 -7.81 -3.49
CA CYS A 65 -6.60 -8.28 -2.95
C CYS A 65 -6.58 -9.81 -2.75
N GLU A 66 -7.69 -10.46 -2.42
CA GLU A 66 -7.74 -11.91 -2.18
C GLU A 66 -7.52 -12.70 -3.47
N THR A 67 -8.20 -12.29 -4.54
CA THR A 67 -8.01 -12.82 -5.89
C THR A 67 -6.57 -12.62 -6.34
N PHE A 68 -6.02 -11.41 -6.15
CA PHE A 68 -4.63 -11.13 -6.51
C PHE A 68 -3.64 -12.00 -5.75
N ILE A 69 -3.78 -12.13 -4.42
CA ILE A 69 -2.91 -12.96 -3.58
C ILE A 69 -2.93 -14.41 -4.05
N THR A 70 -4.11 -14.93 -4.36
CA THR A 70 -4.28 -16.29 -4.88
C THR A 70 -3.51 -16.47 -6.19
N MET A 71 -3.76 -15.60 -7.18
CA MET A 71 -3.09 -15.66 -8.48
C MET A 71 -1.58 -15.45 -8.38
N TYR A 72 -1.13 -14.56 -7.49
CA TYR A 72 0.28 -14.28 -7.26
C TYR A 72 0.99 -15.50 -6.66
N ASN A 73 0.40 -16.11 -5.64
CA ASN A 73 0.96 -17.30 -5.00
C ASN A 73 1.04 -18.48 -5.96
N GLU A 74 0.01 -18.71 -6.78
CA GLU A 74 0.05 -19.76 -7.81
C GLU A 74 1.24 -19.59 -8.79
N GLN A 75 1.60 -18.34 -9.10
CA GLN A 75 2.68 -18.03 -10.03
C GLN A 75 4.08 -18.08 -9.38
N HIS A 76 4.20 -17.69 -8.11
CA HIS A 76 5.50 -17.42 -7.49
C HIS A 76 5.86 -18.32 -6.30
N ALA A 77 4.92 -19.12 -5.76
CA ALA A 77 5.18 -19.93 -4.56
C ALA A 77 6.31 -20.95 -4.74
N GLN A 78 6.50 -21.50 -5.94
CA GLN A 78 7.58 -22.46 -6.21
C GLN A 78 8.99 -21.87 -6.01
N ASN A 79 9.12 -20.54 -6.11
CA ASN A 79 10.38 -19.83 -5.92
C ASN A 79 10.55 -19.30 -4.48
N GLY A 80 9.63 -19.63 -3.56
CA GLY A 80 9.62 -19.11 -2.19
C GLY A 80 9.11 -17.68 -2.06
N GLU A 81 8.81 -17.00 -3.17
CA GLU A 81 8.31 -15.61 -3.22
C GLU A 81 6.79 -15.58 -3.09
N THR A 82 6.24 -16.13 -2.00
CA THR A 82 4.79 -16.01 -1.72
C THR A 82 4.44 -14.58 -1.33
N TRP A 83 3.18 -14.18 -1.50
CA TRP A 83 2.73 -12.84 -1.13
C TRP A 83 3.00 -12.54 0.35
N SER A 84 2.87 -13.52 1.24
CA SER A 84 3.17 -13.30 2.67
C SER A 84 4.63 -12.90 2.90
N VAL A 85 5.57 -13.42 2.12
CA VAL A 85 6.99 -13.03 2.18
C VAL A 85 7.17 -11.60 1.66
N ILE A 86 6.52 -11.25 0.54
CA ILE A 86 6.56 -9.90 -0.01
C ILE A 86 5.93 -8.89 0.96
N GLU A 87 4.81 -9.23 1.55
CA GLU A 87 4.09 -8.40 2.50
C GLU A 87 4.92 -8.14 3.77
N GLN A 88 5.68 -9.12 4.26
CA GLN A 88 6.65 -8.91 5.33
C GLN A 88 7.72 -7.88 4.93
N ARG A 89 8.26 -7.95 3.70
CA ARG A 89 9.22 -6.96 3.18
C ARG A 89 8.59 -5.57 3.07
N ILE A 90 7.33 -5.50 2.63
CA ILE A 90 6.55 -4.24 2.54
C ILE A 90 6.36 -3.63 3.94
N PHE A 91 5.96 -4.42 4.93
CA PHE A 91 5.73 -3.94 6.29
C PHE A 91 7.03 -3.50 6.96
N GLN A 92 8.14 -4.20 6.70
CA GLN A 92 9.46 -3.77 7.13
C GLN A 92 9.85 -2.43 6.50
N MET A 93 9.64 -2.26 5.20
CA MET A 93 9.88 -0.98 4.50
C MET A 93 9.05 0.17 5.10
N PHE A 94 7.78 -0.05 5.43
CA PHE A 94 6.94 0.97 6.08
C PHE A 94 7.42 1.30 7.49
N ARG A 95 7.80 0.29 8.26
CA ARG A 95 8.36 0.46 9.61
C ARG A 95 9.61 1.33 9.57
N GLU A 96 10.56 1.01 8.70
CA GLU A 96 11.79 1.78 8.52
C GLU A 96 11.52 3.20 8.05
N LEU A 97 10.63 3.39 7.07
CA LEU A 97 10.24 4.70 6.57
C LEU A 97 9.73 5.62 7.69
N PHE A 98 8.77 5.14 8.48
CA PHE A 98 8.19 5.94 9.55
C PHE A 98 9.16 6.12 10.71
N HIS A 99 9.97 5.11 11.05
CA HIS A 99 11.02 5.28 12.05
C HIS A 99 11.99 6.39 11.64
N CYS A 100 12.49 6.36 10.41
CA CYS A 100 13.36 7.41 9.86
C CYS A 100 12.70 8.80 9.89
N ALA A 101 11.40 8.88 9.58
CA ALA A 101 10.66 10.14 9.64
C ALA A 101 10.58 10.73 11.06
N THR A 102 10.79 9.93 12.10
CA THR A 102 10.77 10.36 13.51
C THR A 102 12.14 10.67 14.11
N ILE A 103 13.23 10.45 13.36
CA ILE A 103 14.61 10.66 13.86
C ILE A 103 14.88 12.15 14.09
N GLU A 104 14.51 12.98 13.12
CA GLU A 104 14.71 14.43 13.17
C GLU A 104 13.45 15.14 13.66
N GLU A 105 13.61 16.28 14.32
CA GLU A 105 12.49 17.15 14.69
C GLU A 105 12.01 17.97 13.46
N PRO A 106 10.77 18.50 13.48
CA PRO A 106 10.29 19.40 12.44
C PRO A 106 11.23 20.60 12.21
N PRO A 107 11.45 21.03 10.96
CA PRO A 107 10.73 20.63 9.75
C PRO A 107 11.33 19.43 8.99
N LEU A 108 12.41 18.82 9.49
CA LEU A 108 13.10 17.72 8.80
C LEU A 108 12.39 16.37 8.98
N GLY A 109 11.79 16.15 10.15
CA GLY A 109 10.95 14.99 10.44
C GLY A 109 9.53 15.35 10.85
N ILE A 110 8.75 14.33 11.22
CA ILE A 110 7.38 14.50 11.71
C ILE A 110 7.37 14.83 13.21
N GLY A 111 6.56 15.81 13.60
CA GLY A 111 6.48 16.31 14.97
C GLY A 111 5.54 15.50 15.86
N SER A 112 5.84 15.46 17.16
CA SER A 112 5.00 14.73 18.12
C SER A 112 3.86 15.61 18.62
N CYS A 113 2.64 15.09 18.58
CA CYS A 113 1.47 15.69 19.19
C CYS A 113 0.55 14.57 19.69
N LEU A 114 0.25 14.57 20.99
CA LEU A 114 -0.55 13.52 21.64
C LEU A 114 -1.95 13.35 21.04
N SER A 115 -2.50 14.45 20.50
CA SER A 115 -3.82 14.48 19.87
C SER A 115 -3.78 14.21 18.36
N SER A 116 -2.60 14.12 17.75
CA SER A 116 -2.48 13.89 16.31
C SER A 116 -2.59 12.42 15.97
N ARG A 117 -3.37 12.15 14.93
CA ARG A 117 -3.53 10.84 14.27
C ARG A 117 -3.48 11.08 12.78
N ALA A 118 -3.00 10.12 12.01
CA ALA A 118 -2.94 10.26 10.56
C ALA A 118 -3.29 8.96 9.86
N LEU A 119 -4.09 9.12 8.80
CA LEU A 119 -4.40 8.09 7.82
C LEU A 119 -3.55 8.39 6.58
N TYR A 120 -2.68 7.46 6.22
CA TYR A 120 -1.86 7.55 5.01
C TYR A 120 -2.20 6.42 4.05
N ALA A 121 -1.96 6.65 2.76
CA ALA A 121 -1.84 5.59 1.77
C ALA A 121 -0.40 5.53 1.25
N ALA A 122 0.21 4.35 1.31
CA ALA A 122 1.50 4.10 0.71
C ALA A 122 1.32 3.37 -0.62
N ASP A 123 1.86 3.96 -1.67
CA ASP A 123 1.81 3.43 -3.03
C ASP A 123 3.16 2.82 -3.37
N LEU A 124 3.16 1.58 -3.84
CA LEU A 124 4.37 0.85 -4.16
C LEU A 124 4.22 0.02 -5.43
N ILE A 125 5.35 -0.32 -6.04
CA ILE A 125 5.44 -1.27 -7.14
C ILE A 125 6.35 -2.43 -6.75
N LEU A 126 6.24 -3.54 -7.46
CA LEU A 126 7.14 -4.68 -7.32
C LEU A 126 8.13 -4.68 -8.47
N GLU A 127 9.41 -4.80 -8.14
CA GLU A 127 10.51 -4.96 -9.10
C GLU A 127 11.10 -6.36 -8.94
N LEU A 128 11.35 -7.06 -10.05
CA LEU A 128 12.23 -8.23 -10.04
C LEU A 128 13.67 -7.72 -10.12
N ASN A 129 14.43 -7.87 -9.05
CA ASN A 129 15.80 -7.37 -8.97
C ASN A 129 16.79 -8.27 -9.74
N ASN A 130 18.05 -7.85 -9.79
CA ASN A 130 19.12 -8.59 -10.48
C ASN A 130 19.41 -9.98 -9.89
N ASN A 131 18.96 -10.27 -8.67
CA ASN A 131 19.09 -11.56 -8.00
C ASN A 131 17.86 -12.46 -8.22
N ASN A 132 16.92 -12.06 -9.10
CA ASN A 132 15.62 -12.70 -9.30
C ASN A 132 14.72 -12.72 -8.04
N GLU A 133 14.90 -11.78 -7.14
CA GLU A 133 14.04 -11.60 -5.97
C GLU A 133 13.05 -10.45 -6.22
N ILE A 134 11.83 -10.58 -5.70
CA ILE A 134 10.81 -9.55 -5.86
C ILE A 134 10.97 -8.54 -4.72
N GLN A 135 11.34 -7.31 -5.08
CA GLN A 135 11.58 -6.22 -4.17
C GLN A 135 10.46 -5.17 -4.26
N PRO A 136 9.77 -4.84 -3.15
CA PRO A 136 8.87 -3.71 -3.12
C PRO A 136 9.64 -2.39 -3.22
N LYS A 137 9.12 -1.45 -4.03
CA LYS A 137 9.65 -0.09 -4.19
C LYS A 137 8.55 0.91 -3.86
N LEU A 138 8.78 1.71 -2.83
CA LEU A 138 7.89 2.82 -2.49
C LEU A 138 7.93 3.87 -3.60
N LEU A 139 6.75 4.34 -4.01
CA LEU A 139 6.58 5.46 -4.93
C LEU A 139 6.28 6.75 -4.17
N GLU A 140 5.25 6.73 -3.33
CA GLU A 140 4.77 7.90 -2.60
C GLU A 140 3.99 7.50 -1.35
N VAL A 141 3.83 8.47 -0.43
CA VAL A 141 2.95 8.37 0.74
C VAL A 141 2.01 9.56 0.74
N ASN A 142 0.71 9.28 0.67
CA ASN A 142 -0.35 10.27 0.57
C ASN A 142 -1.02 10.47 1.94
N PHE A 143 -1.05 11.71 2.44
CA PHE A 143 -1.85 12.06 3.62
C PHE A 143 -3.33 12.25 3.23
N ALA A 144 -4.23 11.74 4.07
CA ALA A 144 -5.69 11.80 3.83
C ALA A 144 -6.10 11.23 2.46
N PRO A 145 -5.81 9.94 2.20
CA PRO A 145 -6.11 9.33 0.91
C PRO A 145 -7.61 9.19 0.66
N ASP A 146 -7.98 9.15 -0.62
CA ASP A 146 -9.30 8.71 -1.05
C ASP A 146 -9.51 7.22 -0.76
N CYS A 147 -10.59 6.92 -0.04
CA CYS A 147 -10.98 5.58 0.40
C CYS A 147 -12.40 5.20 -0.06
N ASP A 148 -12.96 5.89 -1.07
CA ASP A 148 -14.33 5.60 -1.55
C ASP A 148 -14.49 4.14 -2.01
N ARG A 149 -13.48 3.62 -2.73
CA ARG A 149 -13.42 2.21 -3.13
C ARG A 149 -13.32 1.25 -1.94
N ALA A 150 -12.57 1.63 -0.90
CA ALA A 150 -12.47 0.85 0.33
C ALA A 150 -13.84 0.68 0.99
N CYS A 151 -14.60 1.77 1.08
CA CYS A 151 -15.91 1.79 1.72
C CYS A 151 -16.96 1.01 0.94
N THR A 152 -16.85 1.00 -0.39
CA THR A 152 -17.77 0.24 -1.25
C THR A 152 -17.60 -1.27 -1.05
N SER A 153 -16.37 -1.77 -1.02
CA SER A 153 -16.09 -3.20 -0.87
C SER A 153 -16.08 -3.68 0.58
N HIS A 154 -15.75 -2.78 1.52
CA HIS A 154 -15.62 -3.09 2.94
C HIS A 154 -16.37 -2.04 3.78
N PRO A 155 -17.67 -2.24 4.03
CA PRO A 155 -18.50 -1.26 4.75
C PRO A 155 -18.00 -0.91 6.16
N ASN A 156 -17.24 -1.81 6.80
CA ASN A 156 -16.65 -1.59 8.12
C ASN A 156 -15.27 -0.92 8.09
N PHE A 157 -14.73 -0.58 6.92
CA PHE A 157 -13.36 -0.05 6.78
C PHE A 157 -13.09 1.14 7.70
N TYR A 158 -13.93 2.18 7.67
CA TYR A 158 -13.74 3.31 8.57
C TYR A 158 -13.98 2.95 10.03
N ASN A 159 -14.92 2.05 10.35
CA ASN A 159 -15.08 1.59 11.74
C ASN A 159 -13.76 0.99 12.27
N GLN A 160 -13.05 0.21 11.44
CA GLN A 160 -11.75 -0.37 11.77
C GLN A 160 -10.67 0.72 11.93
N VAL A 161 -10.61 1.68 11.00
CA VAL A 161 -9.72 2.85 11.10
C VAL A 161 -9.95 3.62 12.41
N PHE A 162 -11.21 3.91 12.75
CA PHE A 162 -11.57 4.66 13.95
C PHE A 162 -11.27 3.87 15.23
N ASN A 163 -11.52 2.57 15.22
CA ASN A 163 -11.18 1.67 16.33
C ASN A 163 -9.68 1.75 16.66
N VAL A 164 -8.82 1.68 15.65
CA VAL A 164 -7.36 1.73 15.83
C VAL A 164 -6.89 3.12 16.27
N LEU A 165 -7.30 4.17 15.55
CA LEU A 165 -6.77 5.52 15.74
C LEU A 165 -7.30 6.21 17.01
N PHE A 166 -8.55 5.94 17.40
CA PHE A 166 -9.26 6.71 18.43
C PHE A 166 -9.79 5.88 19.61
N ARG A 167 -9.88 4.55 19.51
CA ARG A 167 -10.43 3.71 20.59
C ARG A 167 -9.42 2.71 21.17
N ASP A 168 -8.22 2.66 20.62
CA ASP A 168 -7.20 1.67 20.99
C ASP A 168 -7.63 0.21 20.83
N LEU A 169 -8.57 -0.05 19.90
CA LEU A 169 -9.06 -1.39 19.59
C LEU A 169 -8.35 -1.91 18.34
N ILE A 170 -7.42 -2.84 18.52
CA ILE A 170 -6.58 -3.41 17.46
C ILE A 170 -6.86 -4.90 17.20
N ASP A 171 -7.84 -5.48 17.89
CA ASP A 171 -8.28 -6.87 17.73
C ASP A 171 -9.13 -7.04 16.46
N ASP A 172 -8.58 -6.63 15.33
CA ASP A 172 -9.17 -6.81 14.01
C ASP A 172 -8.21 -7.61 13.13
N GLN A 173 -8.71 -8.70 12.55
CA GLN A 173 -7.93 -9.60 11.70
C GLN A 173 -7.29 -8.90 10.47
N ASN A 174 -7.85 -7.77 10.05
CA ASN A 174 -7.42 -6.98 8.91
C ASN A 174 -6.41 -5.90 9.28
N VAL A 175 -6.07 -5.72 10.56
CA VAL A 175 -5.10 -4.72 11.00
C VAL A 175 -3.87 -5.42 11.57
N ILE A 176 -2.68 -5.01 11.12
CA ILE A 176 -1.40 -5.49 11.64
C ILE A 176 -0.69 -4.36 12.36
N ASP A 177 -0.21 -4.64 13.57
CA ASP A 177 0.69 -3.76 14.30
C ASP A 177 2.12 -3.89 13.76
N ILE A 178 2.67 -2.79 13.25
CA ILE A 178 4.06 -2.69 12.78
C ILE A 178 4.87 -1.66 13.57
N SER A 179 4.44 -1.35 14.79
CA SER A 179 5.08 -0.40 15.72
C SER A 179 6.54 -0.78 16.04
N VAL A 180 7.31 0.22 16.49
CA VAL A 180 8.72 0.11 16.90
C VAL A 180 8.89 0.60 18.34
#